data_AF-A9WT97-F1
#
_entry.id   AF-A9WT97-F1
#
_cell.length_a   1.000
_cell.length_b   1.000
_cell.length_c   1.000
_cell.angle_alpha   90.00
_cell.angle_beta   90.00
_cell.angle_gamma   90.00
#
_symmetry.space_group_name_H-M   'P 1'
#
loop_
_entity.id
_entity.type
_entity.pdbx_description
1 polymer ?
#
loop_
_entity_poly.entity_id
_entity_poly.type
_entity_poly.pdbx_seq_one_letter_code
_entity_poly.pdbx_strand_id
1 'polypeptide(L)'
;MGVITLVLVSDGYQAAGNDPQFWVIASCALAIALGTYSGGWRIIKTFGTGLAEVKPAQGFAAETSTAAAILASSHLGFALSTTQVASGSVIGSGLGRPGAVVRWRLAGKIAVGWLFTLPAAAIVGAIAAFIAQLGLVGLIIDAVLGVAGVAAIFLYSRRSKGHDISGVAEVEAAADIVKRAGRQPKIRSTK
;
A
#
# COMPACT_ATOMS: atom_id res chain seq x y z
N MET A 1 9.64 10.84 -2.37
CA MET A 1 10.74 11.60 -1.74
C MET A 1 12.05 11.45 -2.51
N GLY A 2 12.66 10.26 -2.63
CA GLY A 2 13.98 10.09 -3.26
C GLY A 2 14.15 10.72 -4.65
N VAL A 3 13.24 10.45 -5.59
CA VAL A 3 13.29 11.05 -6.94
C VAL A 3 13.18 12.58 -6.90
N ILE A 4 12.33 13.13 -6.04
CA ILE A 4 12.17 14.59 -5.87
C ILE A 4 13.46 15.19 -5.33
N THR A 5 14.06 14.56 -4.32
CA THR A 5 15.36 14.98 -3.78
C THR A 5 16.47 14.91 -4.82
N LEU A 6 16.51 13.87 -5.66
CA LEU A 6 17.48 13.75 -6.75
C LEU A 6 17.34 14.89 -7.77
N VAL A 7 16.11 15.28 -8.12
CA VAL A 7 15.86 16.43 -9.00
C VAL A 7 16.35 17.73 -8.34
N LEU A 8 16.04 17.95 -7.06
CA LEU A 8 16.50 19.15 -6.33
C LEU A 8 18.03 19.22 -6.23
N VAL A 9 18.69 18.08 -6.07
CA VAL A 9 20.16 18.00 -6.07
C VAL A 9 20.72 18.27 -7.48
N SER A 10 20.08 17.72 -8.51
CA SER A 10 20.48 17.92 -9.92
C SER A 10 20.35 19.38 -10.37
N ASP A 11 19.34 20.09 -9.88
CA ASP A 11 19.09 21.51 -10.21
C ASP A 11 19.87 22.48 -9.29
N GLY A 12 20.65 21.96 -8.32
CA GLY A 12 21.46 22.77 -7.41
C GLY A 12 20.68 23.42 -6.25
N TYR A 13 19.39 23.13 -6.09
CA TYR A 13 18.57 23.61 -4.97
C TYR A 13 18.88 22.89 -3.64
N GLN A 14 19.57 21.76 -3.68
CA GLN A 14 20.00 21.00 -2.50
C GLN A 14 21.43 20.47 -2.69
N ALA A 15 22.27 20.60 -1.67
CA ALA A 15 23.61 20.01 -1.68
C ALA A 15 23.54 18.47 -1.63
N ALA A 16 24.42 17.81 -2.38
CA ALA A 16 24.54 16.36 -2.37
C ALA A 16 24.96 15.86 -0.98
N GLY A 17 24.31 14.80 -0.49
CA GLY A 17 24.61 14.19 0.82
C GLY A 17 23.80 14.73 2.01
N ASN A 18 22.98 15.77 1.82
CA ASN A 18 22.05 16.24 2.84
C ASN A 18 20.74 15.43 2.85
N ASP A 19 20.12 15.34 4.02
CA ASP A 19 18.79 14.77 4.18
C ASP A 19 17.73 15.51 3.34
N PRO A 20 16.67 14.82 2.88
CA PRO A 20 15.57 15.43 2.16
C PRO A 20 14.95 16.62 2.91
N GLN A 21 14.66 17.71 2.20
CA GLN A 21 14.02 18.87 2.80
C GLN A 21 12.65 18.52 3.42
N PHE A 22 12.34 19.14 4.56
CA PHE A 22 11.14 18.84 5.35
C PHE A 22 9.83 18.95 4.56
N TRP A 23 9.69 19.95 3.68
CA TRP A 23 8.47 20.11 2.87
C TRP A 23 8.29 18.97 1.86
N VAL A 24 9.38 18.35 1.38
CA VAL A 24 9.31 17.16 0.51
C VAL A 24 8.78 15.98 1.30
N ILE A 25 9.26 15.81 2.54
CA ILE A 25 8.78 14.77 3.46
C ILE A 25 7.28 14.97 3.74
N ALA A 26 6.89 16.17 4.16
CA ALA A 26 5.52 16.51 4.52
C ALA A 26 4.55 16.35 3.33
N SER A 27 4.91 16.83 2.15
CA SER A 27 4.09 16.69 0.93
C SER A 27 3.93 15.23 0.51
N CYS A 28 5.01 14.44 0.55
CA CYS A 28 4.93 13.00 0.27
C CYS A 28 4.04 12.28 1.29
N ALA A 29 4.19 12.58 2.58
CA ALA A 29 3.38 11.97 3.64
C ALA A 29 1.89 12.30 3.49
N LEU A 30 1.56 13.56 3.19
CA LEU A 30 0.17 13.97 2.92
C LEU A 30 -0.39 13.28 1.69
N ALA A 31 0.37 13.20 0.59
CA ALA A 31 -0.07 12.51 -0.62
C ALA A 31 -0.36 11.02 -0.36
N ILE A 32 0.50 10.33 0.40
CA ILE A 32 0.30 8.93 0.80
C ILE A 32 -0.94 8.79 1.68
N ALA A 33 -1.11 9.65 2.68
CA ALA A 33 -2.25 9.62 3.58
C ALA A 33 -3.57 9.84 2.82
N LEU A 34 -3.63 10.85 1.96
CA LEU A 34 -4.81 11.15 1.12
C LEU A 34 -5.12 10.03 0.13
N GLY A 35 -4.09 9.45 -0.49
CA GLY A 35 -4.26 8.30 -1.40
C GLY A 35 -4.80 7.06 -0.69
N THR A 36 -4.28 6.77 0.50
CA THR A 36 -4.72 5.64 1.33
C THR A 36 -6.18 5.82 1.76
N TYR A 37 -6.54 7.04 2.21
CA TYR A 37 -7.91 7.37 2.60
C TYR A 37 -8.90 7.27 1.43
N SER A 38 -8.53 7.74 0.25
CA SER A 38 -9.45 7.87 -0.89
C SER A 38 -9.72 6.55 -1.65
N GLY A 39 -8.84 5.55 -1.54
CA GLY A 39 -8.94 4.34 -2.37
C GLY A 39 -8.30 3.08 -1.82
N GLY A 40 -7.66 3.12 -0.64
CA GLY A 40 -6.91 1.99 -0.10
C GLY A 40 -7.76 0.78 0.30
N TRP A 41 -9.05 0.96 0.57
CA TRP A 41 -9.92 -0.08 1.15
C TRP A 41 -9.97 -1.39 0.34
N ARG A 42 -10.08 -1.31 -0.98
CA ARG A 42 -10.15 -2.51 -1.85
C ARG A 42 -8.83 -3.29 -1.86
N ILE A 43 -7.71 -2.57 -1.78
CA ILE A 43 -6.38 -3.15 -1.72
C ILE A 43 -6.23 -3.85 -0.36
N ILE A 44 -6.54 -3.16 0.75
CA ILE A 44 -6.49 -3.71 2.10
C ILE A 44 -7.30 -5.01 2.21
N LYS A 45 -8.52 -5.05 1.65
CA LYS A 45 -9.33 -6.28 1.62
C LYS A 45 -8.65 -7.42 0.86
N THR A 46 -8.05 -7.12 -0.29
CA THR A 46 -7.36 -8.13 -1.11
C THR A 46 -6.12 -8.68 -0.38
N PHE A 47 -5.37 -7.82 0.31
CA PHE A 47 -4.20 -8.22 1.09
C PHE A 47 -4.56 -8.96 2.38
N GLY A 48 -5.64 -8.57 3.07
CA GLY A 48 -6.03 -9.14 4.35
C GLY A 48 -6.70 -10.52 4.28
N THR A 49 -7.51 -10.78 3.25
CA THR A 49 -8.24 -12.08 3.14
C THR A 49 -8.13 -12.73 1.76
N GLY A 50 -7.54 -12.04 0.78
CA GLY A 50 -7.47 -12.50 -0.60
C GLY A 50 -6.28 -13.42 -0.90
N LEU A 51 -5.12 -13.24 -0.25
CA LEU A 51 -3.90 -14.04 -0.55
C LEU A 51 -3.80 -15.31 0.31
N ALA A 52 -4.02 -15.18 1.62
CA ALA A 52 -3.97 -16.27 2.58
C ALA A 52 -5.05 -16.04 3.66
N GLU A 53 -5.44 -17.08 4.39
CA GLU A 53 -6.26 -16.91 5.60
C GLU A 53 -5.39 -16.27 6.68
N VAL A 54 -5.72 -15.04 7.09
CA VAL A 54 -4.96 -14.28 8.09
C VAL A 54 -5.76 -14.19 9.38
N LYS A 55 -5.32 -14.92 10.41
CA LYS A 55 -5.79 -14.74 11.79
C LYS A 55 -5.00 -13.62 12.49
N PRO A 56 -5.50 -13.03 13.60
CA PRO A 56 -4.80 -11.96 14.31
C PRO A 56 -3.32 -12.27 14.63
N ALA A 57 -3.00 -13.49 15.05
CA ALA A 57 -1.63 -13.91 15.32
C ALA A 57 -0.74 -13.94 14.06
N GLN A 58 -1.29 -14.33 12.90
CA GLN A 58 -0.57 -14.33 11.63
C GLN A 58 -0.42 -12.92 11.05
N GLY A 59 -1.43 -12.07 11.28
CA GLY A 59 -1.34 -10.64 10.96
C GLY A 59 -0.21 -9.98 11.73
N PHE A 60 -0.14 -10.22 13.06
CA PHE A 60 0.96 -9.72 13.89
C PHE A 60 2.33 -10.23 13.43
N ALA A 61 2.44 -11.53 13.14
CA ALA A 61 3.68 -12.11 12.63
C ALA A 61 4.09 -11.52 11.26
N ALA A 62 3.12 -11.33 10.35
CA ALA A 62 3.36 -10.74 9.04
C ALA A 62 3.82 -9.27 9.15
N GLU A 63 3.18 -8.46 9.98
CA GLU A 63 3.55 -7.05 10.20
C GLU A 63 4.91 -6.94 10.87
N THR A 64 5.22 -7.79 11.85
CA THR A 64 6.52 -7.78 12.53
C THR A 64 7.63 -8.18 11.56
N SER A 65 7.42 -9.21 10.73
CA SER A 65 8.36 -9.61 9.68
C SER A 65 8.55 -8.50 8.64
N THR A 66 7.46 -7.84 8.22
CA THR A 66 7.49 -6.74 7.27
C THR A 66 8.27 -5.55 7.82
N ALA A 67 7.98 -5.14 9.05
CA ALA A 67 8.65 -4.05 9.74
C ALA A 67 10.14 -4.35 9.93
N ALA A 68 10.50 -5.55 10.36
CA ALA A 68 11.89 -5.96 10.52
C ALA A 68 12.66 -5.88 9.20
N ALA A 69 12.09 -6.39 8.10
CA ALA A 69 12.73 -6.35 6.79
C ALA A 69 12.88 -4.91 6.26
N ILE A 70 11.83 -4.07 6.40
CA ILE A 70 11.88 -2.67 5.98
C ILE A 70 12.92 -1.89 6.79
N LEU A 71 12.95 -2.05 8.12
CA LEU A 71 13.93 -1.37 8.97
C LEU A 71 15.35 -1.81 8.66
N ALA A 72 15.58 -3.12 8.51
CA ALA A 72 16.90 -3.65 8.15
C ALA A 72 17.40 -3.06 6.82
N SER A 73 16.55 -3.05 5.79
CA SER A 73 16.92 -2.46 4.49
C SER A 73 17.13 -0.94 4.57
N SER A 74 16.33 -0.25 5.37
CA SER A 74 16.45 1.20 5.56
C SER A 74 17.78 1.55 6.24
N HIS A 75 18.21 0.75 7.22
CA HIS A 75 19.53 0.90 7.85
C HIS A 75 20.70 0.58 6.91
N LEU A 76 20.50 -0.36 5.98
CA LEU A 76 21.51 -0.70 4.97
C LEU A 76 21.50 0.27 3.77
N GLY A 77 20.54 1.18 3.69
CA GLY A 77 20.41 2.14 2.58
C GLY A 77 19.90 1.53 1.27
N PHE A 78 19.36 0.31 1.29
CA PHE A 78 18.84 -0.33 0.09
C PHE A 78 17.37 0.04 -0.16
N ALA A 79 17.05 0.38 -1.40
CA ALA A 79 15.67 0.53 -1.84
C ALA A 79 15.01 -0.84 -2.01
N LEU A 80 13.92 -1.08 -1.28
CA LEU A 80 13.13 -2.30 -1.36
C LEU A 80 11.69 -2.01 -1.81
N SER A 81 11.00 -3.02 -2.32
CA SER A 81 9.56 -2.93 -2.58
C SER A 81 8.77 -3.33 -1.33
N THR A 82 8.14 -2.35 -0.67
CA THR A 82 7.31 -2.60 0.52
C THR A 82 6.12 -3.51 0.21
N THR A 83 5.57 -3.46 -1.01
CA THR A 83 4.47 -4.34 -1.43
C THR A 83 4.92 -5.80 -1.56
N GLN A 84 6.12 -6.06 -2.07
CA GLN A 84 6.65 -7.42 -2.20
C GLN A 84 6.96 -8.00 -0.83
N VAL A 85 7.55 -7.21 0.06
CA VAL A 85 7.83 -7.64 1.43
C VAL A 85 6.54 -7.91 2.19
N ALA A 86 5.57 -6.99 2.18
CA ALA A 86 4.28 -7.21 2.85
C ALA A 86 3.53 -8.43 2.30
N SER A 87 3.46 -8.59 0.97
CA SER A 87 2.83 -9.76 0.34
C SER A 87 3.54 -11.07 0.76
N GLY A 88 4.87 -11.06 0.73
CA GLY A 88 5.70 -12.21 1.09
C GLY A 88 5.55 -12.59 2.55
N SER A 89 5.52 -11.62 3.46
CA SER A 89 5.29 -11.84 4.89
C SER A 89 3.89 -12.38 5.18
N VAL A 90 2.85 -11.94 4.47
CA VAL A 90 1.49 -12.49 4.57
C VAL A 90 1.42 -13.94 4.06
N ILE A 91 2.03 -14.22 2.90
CA ILE A 91 2.09 -15.59 2.36
C ILE A 91 2.88 -16.49 3.33
N GLY A 92 4.02 -16.01 3.83
CA GLY A 92 4.90 -16.73 4.75
C GLY A 92 4.23 -17.05 6.09
N SER A 93 3.52 -16.09 6.69
CA SER A 93 2.78 -16.33 7.93
C SER A 93 1.59 -17.27 7.74
N GLY A 94 1.01 -17.30 6.53
CA GLY A 94 0.03 -18.27 6.10
C GLY A 94 0.57 -19.70 6.10
N LEU A 95 1.74 -19.93 5.47
CA LEU A 95 2.33 -21.27 5.29
C LEU A 95 2.72 -21.99 6.58
N GLY A 96 3.00 -21.26 7.66
CA GLY A 96 3.46 -21.83 8.94
C GLY A 96 2.42 -22.64 9.74
N ARG A 97 1.20 -22.81 9.23
CA ARG A 97 0.09 -23.48 9.95
C ARG A 97 -0.35 -24.78 9.26
N PRO A 98 -0.60 -25.87 10.01
CA PRO A 98 -1.25 -27.06 9.47
C PRO A 98 -2.63 -26.75 8.88
N GLY A 99 -2.84 -27.10 7.61
CA GLY A 99 -4.09 -26.81 6.88
C GLY A 99 -4.20 -25.39 6.34
N ALA A 100 -3.11 -24.63 6.26
CA ALA A 100 -3.11 -23.30 5.68
C ALA A 100 -3.50 -23.31 4.19
N VAL A 101 -4.42 -22.42 3.82
CA VAL A 101 -4.86 -22.24 2.43
C VAL A 101 -4.26 -20.95 1.87
N VAL A 102 -3.26 -21.10 1.00
CA VAL A 102 -2.68 -19.99 0.23
C VAL A 102 -3.22 -20.02 -1.20
N ARG A 103 -3.72 -18.88 -1.67
CA ARG A 103 -4.29 -18.75 -3.02
C ARG A 103 -3.20 -18.41 -4.03
N TRP A 104 -2.38 -19.40 -4.38
CA TRP A 104 -1.24 -19.27 -5.31
C TRP A 104 -1.61 -18.67 -6.68
N ARG A 105 -2.82 -18.98 -7.19
CA ARG A 105 -3.32 -18.39 -8.44
C ARG A 105 -3.46 -16.86 -8.35
N LEU A 106 -3.86 -16.33 -7.19
CA LEU A 106 -3.93 -14.88 -6.98
C LEU A 106 -2.53 -14.29 -6.83
N ALA A 107 -1.66 -14.93 -6.05
CA ALA A 107 -0.27 -14.50 -5.89
C ALA A 107 0.46 -14.41 -7.24
N GLY A 108 0.27 -15.41 -8.12
CA GLY A 108 0.82 -15.38 -9.48
C GLY A 108 0.28 -14.23 -10.34
N LYS A 109 -1.03 -13.93 -10.26
CA LYS A 109 -1.61 -12.77 -10.95
C LYS A 109 -1.00 -11.45 -10.48
N ILE A 110 -0.77 -11.31 -9.18
CA ILE A 110 -0.13 -10.13 -8.60
C ILE A 110 1.32 -10.00 -9.07
N ALA A 111 2.08 -11.11 -9.06
CA ALA A 111 3.47 -11.14 -9.50
C ALA A 111 3.62 -10.74 -10.98
N VAL A 112 2.74 -11.26 -11.85
CA VAL A 112 2.68 -10.85 -13.26
C VAL A 112 2.36 -9.36 -13.37
N GLY A 113 1.43 -8.86 -12.55
CA GLY A 113 1.14 -7.43 -12.44
C GLY A 113 2.40 -6.59 -12.15
N TRP A 114 3.21 -6.98 -11.17
CA TRP A 114 4.46 -6.28 -10.86
C TRP A 114 5.43 -6.24 -12.04
N LEU A 115 5.58 -7.34 -12.78
CA LEU A 115 6.44 -7.37 -13.95
C LEU A 115 5.94 -6.44 -15.06
N PHE A 116 4.63 -6.39 -15.31
CA PHE A 116 4.02 -5.51 -16.31
C PHE A 116 4.02 -4.03 -15.91
N THR A 117 4.05 -3.71 -14.61
CA THR A 117 4.10 -2.31 -14.16
C THR A 117 5.38 -1.60 -14.55
N LEU A 118 6.52 -2.31 -14.62
CA LEU A 118 7.81 -1.72 -15.01
C LEU A 118 7.84 -1.21 -16.46
N PRO A 119 7.52 -2.01 -17.50
CA PRO A 119 7.49 -1.53 -18.87
C PRO A 119 6.38 -0.50 -19.09
N ALA A 120 5.22 -0.66 -18.44
CA ALA A 120 4.16 0.33 -18.53
C ALA A 120 4.61 1.70 -17.98
N ALA A 121 5.26 1.72 -16.81
CA ALA A 121 5.81 2.94 -16.22
C ALA A 121 6.93 3.53 -17.10
N ALA A 122 7.78 2.71 -17.70
CA ALA A 122 8.83 3.17 -18.62
C ALA A 122 8.24 3.84 -19.87
N ILE A 123 7.20 3.27 -20.47
CA ILE A 123 6.53 3.85 -21.64
C ILE A 123 5.87 5.18 -21.28
N VAL A 124 5.10 5.23 -20.18
CA VAL A 124 4.44 6.46 -19.73
C VAL A 124 5.48 7.53 -19.41
N GLY A 125 6.57 7.17 -18.72
CA GLY A 125 7.68 8.07 -18.41
C GLY A 125 8.39 8.58 -19.67
N ALA A 126 8.62 7.73 -20.68
CA ALA A 126 9.23 8.14 -21.94
C ALA A 126 8.36 9.13 -22.71
N ILE A 127 7.03 8.92 -22.74
CA ILE A 127 6.08 9.83 -23.36
C ILE A 127 6.08 11.18 -22.64
N ALA A 128 6.00 11.19 -21.31
CA ALA A 128 6.05 12.41 -20.52
C ALA A 128 7.38 13.16 -20.73
N ALA A 129 8.51 12.46 -20.72
CA ALA A 129 9.82 13.06 -20.98
C ALA A 129 9.92 13.67 -22.39
N PHE A 130 9.30 13.05 -23.40
CA PHE A 130 9.24 13.60 -24.75
C PHE A 130 8.39 14.88 -24.81
N ILE A 131 7.22 14.89 -24.15
CA ILE A 131 6.34 16.07 -24.08
C ILE A 131 7.03 17.22 -23.34
N ALA A 132 7.75 16.93 -22.25
CA ALA A 132 8.48 17.92 -21.47
C ALA A 132 9.56 18.68 -22.27
N GLN A 133 10.04 18.16 -23.41
CA GLN A 133 10.99 18.87 -24.28
C GLN A 133 10.38 20.13 -24.93
N LEU A 134 9.05 20.27 -24.94
CA LEU A 134 8.33 21.47 -25.39
C LEU A 134 8.42 22.64 -24.39
N GLY A 135 9.20 22.50 -23.32
CA GLY A 135 9.38 23.52 -22.28
C GLY A 135 8.16 23.64 -21.37
N LEU A 136 7.84 24.86 -20.95
CA LEU A 136 6.78 25.12 -19.97
C LEU A 136 5.40 24.64 -20.44
N VAL A 137 5.12 24.71 -21.75
CA VAL A 137 3.88 24.19 -22.34
C VAL A 137 3.79 22.66 -22.20
N GLY A 138 4.91 21.97 -22.43
CA GLY A 138 5.00 20.52 -22.24
C GLY A 138 4.68 20.10 -20.81
N LEU A 139 5.22 20.80 -19.82
CA LEU A 139 4.96 20.54 -18.41
C LEU A 139 3.48 20.75 -18.03
N ILE A 140 2.84 21.79 -18.57
CA ILE A 140 1.40 22.01 -18.35
C ILE A 140 0.58 20.87 -18.96
N ILE A 141 0.94 20.43 -20.18
CA ILE A 141 0.27 19.31 -20.85
C ILE A 141 0.40 18.04 -20.00
N ASP A 142 1.60 17.71 -19.52
CA ASP A 142 1.82 16.53 -18.67
C ASP A 142 1.02 16.61 -17.36
N ALA A 143 0.99 17.77 -16.72
CA ALA A 143 0.20 17.98 -15.51
C ALA A 143 -1.29 17.77 -15.76
N VAL A 144 -1.83 18.33 -16.85
CA VAL A 144 -3.24 18.19 -17.23
C VAL A 144 -3.57 16.75 -17.59
N LEU A 145 -2.74 16.09 -18.41
CA LEU A 145 -2.92 14.69 -18.79
C LEU A 145 -2.83 13.75 -17.58
N GLY A 146 -1.89 14.00 -16.67
CA GLY A 146 -1.75 13.26 -15.42
C GLY A 146 -2.98 13.39 -14.53
N VAL A 147 -3.46 14.61 -14.29
CA VAL A 147 -4.68 14.88 -13.50
C VAL A 147 -5.91 14.26 -14.16
N ALA A 148 -6.06 14.41 -15.48
CA ALA A 148 -7.16 13.81 -16.23
C ALA A 148 -7.12 12.28 -16.17
N GLY A 149 -5.94 11.68 -16.28
CA GLY A 149 -5.74 10.23 -16.15
C GLY A 149 -6.12 9.72 -14.76
N VAL A 150 -5.66 10.38 -13.69
CA VAL A 150 -6.02 10.04 -12.31
C VAL A 150 -7.53 10.18 -12.10
N ALA A 151 -8.14 11.27 -12.57
CA ALA A 151 -9.58 11.49 -12.47
C ALA A 151 -10.37 10.42 -13.25
N ALA A 152 -9.94 10.06 -14.47
CA ALA A 152 -10.56 9.02 -15.27
C ALA A 152 -10.49 7.65 -14.57
N ILE A 153 -9.33 7.28 -14.03
CA ILE A 153 -9.15 6.03 -13.25
C ILE A 153 -10.06 6.06 -12.02
N PHE A 154 -10.13 7.16 -11.30
CA PHE A 154 -10.95 7.28 -10.10
C PHE A 154 -12.45 7.19 -10.41
N LEU A 155 -12.91 7.85 -11.47
CA LEU A 155 -14.30 7.78 -11.92
C LEU A 155 -14.66 6.39 -12.44
N TYR A 156 -13.77 5.75 -13.20
CA TYR A 156 -13.95 4.37 -13.66
C TYR A 156 -14.00 3.39 -12.48
N SER A 157 -13.13 3.59 -11.49
CA SER A 157 -13.08 2.83 -10.24
C SER A 157 -14.37 2.96 -9.43
N ARG A 158 -15.07 4.09 -9.48
CA ARG A 158 -16.40 4.27 -8.84
C ARG A 158 -17.52 3.52 -9.56
N ARG A 159 -17.39 3.21 -10.85
CA ARG A 159 -18.41 2.46 -11.62
C ARG A 159 -18.40 0.95 -11.34
N SER A 160 -17.30 0.42 -10.81
CA SER A 160 -17.26 -0.95 -10.32
C SER A 160 -18.08 -1.07 -9.03
N LYS A 161 -19.37 -1.42 -9.16
CA LYS A 161 -20.24 -1.75 -8.03
C LYS A 161 -19.53 -2.77 -7.12
N GLY A 162 -19.36 -2.42 -5.85
CA GLY A 162 -18.78 -3.30 -4.85
C GLY A 162 -19.70 -4.48 -4.57
N HIS A 163 -19.15 -5.68 -4.65
CA HIS A 163 -19.73 -6.90 -4.07
C HIS A 163 -19.83 -6.72 -2.54
N ASP A 164 -20.93 -7.24 -1.99
CA ASP A 164 -21.51 -6.97 -0.68
C ASP A 164 -20.61 -6.89 0.57
N ILE A 165 -21.16 -6.15 1.53
CA ILE A 165 -20.64 -5.72 2.84
C ILE A 165 -20.73 -6.89 3.85
N SER A 166 -19.79 -7.84 3.80
CA SER A 166 -19.72 -8.92 4.81
C SER A 166 -18.58 -8.74 5.83
N GLY A 167 -17.42 -8.21 5.41
CA GLY A 167 -16.25 -8.09 6.29
C GLY A 167 -16.34 -7.00 7.37
N VAL A 168 -17.06 -5.91 7.11
CA VAL A 168 -17.29 -4.86 8.14
C VAL A 168 -18.22 -5.38 9.22
N ALA A 169 -19.28 -6.10 8.81
CA ALA A 169 -20.20 -6.75 9.73
C ALA A 169 -19.50 -7.83 10.58
N GLU A 170 -18.53 -8.57 10.02
CA GLU A 170 -17.74 -9.57 10.76
C GLU A 170 -16.79 -8.93 11.80
N VAL A 171 -16.10 -7.85 11.42
CA VAL A 171 -15.20 -7.12 12.34
C VAL A 171 -15.99 -6.41 13.44
N GLU A 172 -17.14 -5.84 13.09
CA GLU A 172 -18.05 -5.19 14.05
C GLU A 172 -18.71 -6.21 14.98
N ALA A 173 -19.11 -7.37 14.46
CA ALA A 173 -19.60 -8.49 15.27
C ALA A 173 -18.52 -9.05 16.21
N ALA A 174 -17.27 -9.20 15.74
CA ALA A 174 -16.16 -9.64 16.57
C ALA A 174 -15.83 -8.61 17.67
N ALA A 175 -15.86 -7.31 17.35
CA ALA A 175 -15.68 -6.24 18.33
C ALA A 175 -16.79 -6.23 19.39
N ASP A 176 -18.04 -6.50 19.00
CA ASP A 176 -19.18 -6.61 19.91
C ASP A 176 -19.10 -7.85 20.81
N ILE A 177 -18.62 -8.98 20.31
CA ILE A 177 -18.38 -10.18 21.11
C ILE A 177 -17.34 -9.90 22.20
N VAL A 178 -16.24 -9.22 21.87
CA VAL A 178 -15.21 -8.82 22.84
C VAL A 178 -15.78 -7.86 23.89
N LYS A 179 -16.57 -6.87 23.48
CA LYS A 179 -17.28 -5.94 24.40
C LYS A 179 -18.22 -6.67 25.37
N ARG A 180 -18.92 -7.72 24.91
CA ARG A 180 -19.83 -8.51 25.74
C ARG A 180 -19.09 -9.46 26.68
N ALA A 181 -17.96 -10.03 26.26
CA ALA A 181 -17.13 -10.90 27.10
C ALA A 181 -16.53 -10.17 28.31
N GLY A 182 -16.24 -8.87 28.19
CA GLY A 182 -15.80 -8.02 29.32
C GLY A 182 -16.88 -7.66 30.35
N ARG A 183 -18.15 -8.01 30.10
CA ARG A 183 -19.32 -7.70 30.94
C ARG A 183 -19.87 -8.92 31.68
N GLN A 184 -19.08 -9.96 31.95
CA GLN A 184 -19.56 -11.03 32.84
C GLN A 184 -19.83 -10.46 34.25
N PRO A 185 -21.07 -10.56 34.77
CA PRO A 185 -21.38 -10.09 36.11
C PRO A 185 -20.67 -11.00 37.13
N LYS A 186 -20.00 -10.38 38.12
CA LYS A 186 -19.47 -11.07 39.30
C LYS A 186 -20.55 -11.99 39.86
N ILE A 187 -20.35 -13.30 39.74
CA ILE A 187 -21.21 -14.31 40.34
C ILE A 187 -21.17 -14.06 41.85
N ARG A 188 -22.30 -13.61 42.39
CA ARG A 188 -22.48 -13.32 43.82
C ARG A 188 -22.50 -14.67 44.54
N SER A 189 -21.41 -14.99 45.22
CA SER A 189 -21.32 -16.14 46.13
C SER A 189 -22.29 -15.93 47.29
N THR A 190 -23.48 -16.53 47.21
CA THR A 190 -24.37 -16.71 48.37
C THR A 190 -23.87 -17.91 49.16
N LYS A 191 -23.28 -17.64 50.33
CA LYS A 191 -23.26 -18.57 51.46
C LYS A 191 -24.45 -18.26 52.35
#